data_AF-A0A2S6R1B7-F1
#
_entry.id   AF-A0A2S6R1B7-F1
#
_cell.length_a   1.000
_cell.length_b   1.000
_cell.length_c   1.000
_cell.angle_alpha   90.00
_cell.angle_beta   90.00
_cell.angle_gamma   90.00
#
_symmetry.space_group_name_H-M   'P 1'
#
loop_
_entity.id
_entity.type
_entity.pdbx_description
1 polymer ?
#
loop_
_entity_poly.entity_id
_entity_poly.type
_entity_poly.pdbx_seq_one_letter_code
_entity_poly.pdbx_strand_id
1 'polypeptide(L)'
;MLFAIAAEEAKLEVVALMSQWTPQAAHPSVVTREHWISNQVYRWMPSVDVVHINPGIFAYIYLLGLPAVRHFGMLMGPFGAGLNAPPSNEDIARVAVGVLAEPANHIGKSYRPTGPALVSPQDIAGILGHVLGRKVSYKDVPFKMFSKAAVAQGYSLLEIAHLRYYAADIRDGAFAAGGPTDHVIEVTGRAPEDFESIARRYIDNPSLIHPKLKIGSKVGAIGSLMKMLATKAPDLEAWERARGYPLLNNPVRSQDSAEWRATAERQQLNLLPNAEAAAPVLQVIA
;
A
#
# COMPACT_ATOMS: atom_id res chain seq x y z
N MET A 1 -12.92 -13.82 -1.52
CA MET A 1 -14.13 -14.23 -0.77
C MET A 1 -14.20 -15.70 -0.38
N LEU A 2 -13.63 -16.65 -1.14
CA LEU A 2 -13.62 -18.07 -0.78
C LEU A 2 -13.12 -18.34 0.65
N PHE A 3 -12.09 -17.62 1.11
CA PHE A 3 -11.59 -17.76 2.47
C PHE A 3 -12.61 -17.38 3.54
N ALA A 4 -13.43 -16.34 3.35
CA ALA A 4 -14.45 -15.97 4.33
C ALA A 4 -15.50 -17.09 4.50
N ILE A 5 -15.90 -17.74 3.41
CA ILE A 5 -16.80 -18.89 3.46
C ILE A 5 -16.16 -20.04 4.24
N ALA A 6 -14.90 -20.36 3.92
CA ALA A 6 -14.17 -21.42 4.62
C ALA A 6 -13.95 -21.08 6.11
N ALA A 7 -13.74 -19.81 6.45
CA ALA A 7 -13.57 -19.35 7.83
C ALA A 7 -14.88 -19.50 8.64
N GLU A 8 -16.02 -19.13 8.06
CA GLU A 8 -17.34 -19.37 8.65
C GLU A 8 -17.64 -20.87 8.82
N GLU A 9 -17.39 -21.68 7.78
CA GLU A 9 -17.62 -23.13 7.83
C GLU A 9 -16.75 -23.80 8.90
N ALA A 10 -15.49 -23.40 9.00
CA ALA A 10 -14.56 -23.87 10.00
C ALA A 10 -14.79 -23.26 11.40
N LYS A 11 -15.67 -22.26 11.52
CA LYS A 11 -15.92 -21.49 12.75
C LYS A 11 -14.64 -20.98 13.39
N LEU A 12 -13.81 -20.32 12.58
CA LEU A 12 -12.63 -19.63 13.12
C LEU A 12 -13.07 -18.59 14.14
N GLU A 13 -12.32 -18.44 15.23
CA GLU A 13 -12.62 -17.42 16.24
C GLU A 13 -12.46 -16.01 15.65
N VAL A 14 -11.37 -15.78 14.92
CA VAL A 14 -10.98 -14.45 14.43
C VAL A 14 -10.24 -14.52 13.10
N VAL A 15 -10.40 -13.47 12.29
CA VAL A 15 -9.57 -13.19 11.12
C VAL A 15 -8.84 -11.86 11.31
N ALA A 16 -7.51 -11.89 11.32
CA ALA A 16 -6.68 -10.70 11.15
C ALA A 16 -6.63 -10.33 9.65
N LEU A 17 -7.51 -9.43 9.22
CA LEU A 17 -7.67 -9.05 7.82
C LEU A 17 -6.69 -7.94 7.44
N MET A 18 -5.65 -8.28 6.69
CA MET A 18 -4.80 -7.27 6.06
C MET A 18 -5.53 -6.60 4.90
N SER A 19 -5.89 -5.34 5.09
CA SER A 19 -6.50 -4.46 4.09
C SER A 19 -5.47 -3.43 3.61
N GLN A 20 -5.91 -2.19 3.35
CA GLN A 20 -5.01 -1.09 2.98
C GLN A 20 -5.50 0.26 3.53
N TRP A 21 -4.75 1.33 3.24
CA TRP A 21 -5.01 2.70 3.71
C TRP A 21 -6.18 3.43 3.04
N THR A 22 -6.36 3.24 1.73
CA THR A 22 -7.32 3.97 0.89
C THR A 22 -8.63 3.24 0.48
N PRO A 23 -9.17 2.21 1.17
CA PRO A 23 -10.40 1.54 0.72
C PRO A 23 -11.61 2.48 0.68
N GLN A 24 -12.24 2.58 -0.49
CA GLN A 24 -13.55 3.25 -0.67
C GLN A 24 -14.27 2.73 -1.92
N ALA A 25 -15.60 2.81 -1.89
CA ALA A 25 -16.49 2.12 -2.84
C ALA A 25 -16.40 2.60 -4.30
N ALA A 26 -16.12 3.88 -4.51
CA ALA A 26 -16.09 4.53 -5.83
C ALA A 26 -14.66 4.68 -6.39
N HIS A 27 -13.67 4.02 -5.78
CA HIS A 27 -12.28 4.17 -6.18
C HIS A 27 -12.02 3.63 -7.60
N PRO A 28 -11.22 4.29 -8.45
CA PRO A 28 -10.94 3.79 -9.80
C PRO A 28 -10.21 2.44 -9.79
N SER A 29 -9.32 2.21 -8.80
CA SER A 29 -8.65 0.91 -8.60
C SER A 29 -9.66 -0.17 -8.19
N VAL A 30 -9.70 -1.27 -8.94
CA VAL A 30 -10.51 -2.45 -8.59
C VAL A 30 -10.04 -3.07 -7.27
N VAL A 31 -8.72 -3.23 -7.06
CA VAL A 31 -8.19 -3.77 -5.79
C VAL A 31 -8.53 -2.88 -4.60
N THR A 32 -8.56 -1.55 -4.77
CA THR A 32 -9.00 -0.66 -3.69
C THR A 32 -10.46 -0.90 -3.30
N ARG A 33 -11.32 -1.12 -4.30
CA ARG A 33 -12.71 -1.46 -4.06
C ARG A 33 -12.86 -2.86 -3.46
N GLU A 34 -12.05 -3.83 -3.87
CA GLU A 34 -12.03 -5.18 -3.27
C GLU A 34 -11.64 -5.15 -1.79
N HIS A 35 -10.66 -4.32 -1.41
CA HIS A 35 -10.35 -4.07 0.00
C HIS A 35 -11.53 -3.45 0.75
N TRP A 36 -12.24 -2.49 0.13
CA TRP A 36 -13.43 -1.89 0.74
C TRP A 36 -14.54 -2.92 0.93
N ILE A 37 -14.84 -3.73 -0.09
CA ILE A 37 -15.82 -4.83 -0.03
C ILE A 37 -15.42 -5.82 1.05
N SER A 38 -14.15 -6.25 1.07
CA SER A 38 -13.66 -7.21 2.07
C SER A 38 -13.83 -6.66 3.48
N ASN A 39 -13.52 -5.38 3.72
CA ASN A 39 -13.72 -4.77 5.03
C ASN A 39 -15.18 -4.84 5.50
N GLN A 40 -16.17 -4.76 4.59
CA GLN A 40 -17.58 -4.95 4.93
C GLN A 40 -17.90 -6.42 5.19
N VAL A 41 -17.54 -7.31 4.27
CA VAL A 41 -17.99 -8.71 4.31
C VAL A 41 -17.50 -9.41 5.57
N TYR A 42 -16.23 -9.24 5.94
CA TYR A 42 -15.72 -9.86 7.18
C TYR A 42 -16.36 -9.29 8.45
N ARG A 43 -16.89 -8.07 8.42
CA ARG A 43 -17.64 -7.51 9.56
C ARG A 43 -19.07 -8.06 9.64
N TRP A 44 -19.63 -8.52 8.53
CA TRP A 44 -20.98 -9.10 8.46
C TRP A 44 -21.01 -10.61 8.69
N MET A 45 -19.83 -11.22 8.85
CA MET A 45 -19.69 -12.63 9.21
C MET A 45 -20.30 -12.88 10.59
N PRO A 46 -21.28 -13.80 10.72
CA PRO A 46 -22.01 -13.99 11.97
C PRO A 46 -21.25 -14.75 13.04
N SER A 47 -20.25 -15.57 12.69
CA SER A 47 -19.57 -16.45 13.65
C SER A 47 -18.07 -16.22 13.80
N VAL A 48 -17.49 -15.36 12.96
CA VAL A 48 -16.06 -15.08 12.95
C VAL A 48 -15.82 -13.61 13.20
N ASP A 49 -15.06 -13.28 14.24
CA ASP A 49 -14.66 -11.90 14.50
C ASP A 49 -13.59 -11.44 13.50
N VAL A 50 -13.45 -10.12 13.33
CA VAL A 50 -12.45 -9.53 12.44
C VAL A 50 -11.66 -8.42 13.14
N VAL A 51 -10.36 -8.40 12.88
CA VAL A 51 -9.46 -7.29 13.22
C VAL A 51 -8.80 -6.81 11.93
N HIS A 52 -9.04 -5.56 11.54
CA HIS A 52 -8.48 -5.00 10.30
C HIS A 52 -7.09 -4.43 10.53
N ILE A 53 -6.16 -4.76 9.63
CA ILE A 53 -4.79 -4.24 9.62
C ILE A 53 -4.59 -3.53 8.29
N ASN A 54 -4.46 -2.20 8.32
CA ASN A 54 -4.57 -1.31 7.17
C ASN A 54 -3.29 -0.52 6.98
N PRO A 55 -2.20 -1.14 6.50
CA PRO A 55 -0.94 -0.45 6.27
C PRO A 55 -1.05 0.58 5.13
N GLY A 56 -0.16 1.57 5.20
CA GLY A 56 0.13 2.52 4.11
C GLY A 56 0.98 1.90 2.99
N ILE A 57 1.70 2.72 2.24
CA ILE A 57 2.70 2.22 1.29
C ILE A 57 3.94 1.76 2.05
N PHE A 58 4.35 0.52 1.83
CA PHE A 58 5.42 -0.11 2.59
C PHE A 58 6.77 0.54 2.24
N ALA A 59 7.69 0.55 3.19
CA ALA A 59 9.01 1.15 3.02
C ALA A 59 9.81 0.56 1.83
N TYR A 60 9.68 -0.75 1.57
CA TYR A 60 10.44 -1.41 0.50
C TYR A 60 10.10 -0.87 -0.90
N ILE A 61 8.92 -0.25 -1.09
CA ILE A 61 8.52 0.33 -2.39
C ILE A 61 9.48 1.42 -2.84
N TYR A 62 10.05 2.19 -1.90
CA TYR A 62 11.04 3.22 -2.20
C TYR A 62 12.43 2.63 -2.54
N LEU A 63 12.62 1.34 -2.29
CA LEU A 63 13.89 0.64 -2.51
C LEU A 63 13.90 -0.17 -3.81
N LEU A 64 12.78 -0.29 -4.52
CA LEU A 64 12.70 -1.04 -5.80
C LEU A 64 13.73 -0.55 -6.84
N GLY A 65 14.09 0.73 -6.80
CA GLY A 65 15.09 1.34 -7.66
C GLY A 65 16.53 1.28 -7.14
N LEU A 66 16.84 0.45 -6.14
CA LEU A 66 18.11 0.48 -5.42
C LEU A 66 19.37 0.48 -6.31
N PRO A 67 19.46 -0.29 -7.41
CA PRO A 67 20.62 -0.19 -8.31
C PRO A 67 20.83 1.22 -8.90
N ALA A 68 19.76 1.90 -9.30
CA ALA A 68 19.85 3.27 -9.83
C ALA A 68 20.21 4.28 -8.74
N VAL A 69 19.67 4.11 -7.52
CA VAL A 69 20.05 4.89 -6.35
C VAL A 69 21.54 4.70 -6.06
N ARG A 70 22.01 3.45 -6.00
CA ARG A 70 23.38 3.10 -5.64
C ARG A 70 24.41 3.52 -6.68
N HIS A 71 24.10 3.42 -7.97
CA HIS A 71 25.05 3.72 -9.05
C HIS A 71 24.95 5.16 -9.56
N PHE A 72 23.75 5.73 -9.65
CA PHE A 72 23.52 7.05 -10.25
C PHE A 72 23.09 8.11 -9.24
N GLY A 73 22.78 7.74 -7.99
CA GLY A 73 22.29 8.69 -7.00
C GLY A 73 20.89 9.20 -7.33
N MET A 74 20.09 8.40 -8.06
CA MET A 74 18.77 8.80 -8.54
C MET A 74 17.71 7.87 -7.96
N LEU A 75 16.87 8.42 -7.08
CA LEU A 75 15.62 7.79 -6.66
C LEU A 75 14.53 8.25 -7.62
N MET A 76 14.09 7.38 -8.52
CA MET A 76 13.06 7.70 -9.52
C MET A 76 11.73 7.11 -9.08
N GLY A 77 10.68 7.92 -9.01
CA GLY A 77 9.34 7.47 -8.65
C GLY A 77 8.26 8.41 -9.20
N PRO A 78 7.00 7.95 -9.28
CA PRO A 78 5.88 8.74 -9.76
C PRO A 78 5.11 9.45 -8.62
N PHE A 79 5.73 9.62 -7.45
CA PHE A 79 5.06 9.99 -6.20
C PHE A 79 4.99 11.51 -5.93
N GLY A 80 5.58 12.35 -6.78
CA GLY A 80 5.58 13.80 -6.57
C GLY A 80 6.22 14.22 -5.24
N ALA A 81 5.52 15.06 -4.49
CA ALA A 81 5.88 15.46 -3.12
C ALA A 81 4.95 14.84 -2.07
N GLY A 82 4.21 13.79 -2.44
CA GLY A 82 3.23 13.15 -1.58
C GLY A 82 3.87 12.53 -0.34
N LEU A 83 3.25 12.71 0.81
CA LEU A 83 3.76 12.19 2.08
C LEU A 83 3.19 10.80 2.37
N ASN A 84 3.99 9.99 3.04
CA ASN A 84 3.61 8.67 3.55
C ASN A 84 4.45 8.40 4.80
N ALA A 85 3.93 7.62 5.75
CA ALA A 85 4.68 7.14 6.91
C ALA A 85 5.00 5.66 6.71
N PRO A 86 6.02 5.31 5.90
CA PRO A 86 6.18 3.97 5.38
C PRO A 86 6.51 2.96 6.49
N PRO A 87 5.63 1.98 6.76
CA PRO A 87 5.96 0.92 7.72
C PRO A 87 6.98 -0.06 7.13
N SER A 88 7.76 -0.68 8.02
CA SER A 88 8.55 -1.87 7.69
C SER A 88 7.64 -3.09 7.50
N ASN A 89 8.08 -4.09 6.73
CA ASN A 89 7.35 -5.36 6.63
C ASN A 89 7.29 -6.05 8.00
N GLU A 90 8.34 -5.87 8.80
CA GLU A 90 8.51 -6.43 10.12
C GLU A 90 7.54 -5.81 11.14
N ASP A 91 7.25 -4.50 11.06
CA ASP A 91 6.23 -3.86 11.91
C ASP A 91 4.83 -4.31 11.56
N ILE A 92 4.52 -4.42 10.27
CA ILE A 92 3.23 -4.97 9.82
C ILE A 92 3.07 -6.40 10.34
N ALA A 93 4.11 -7.22 10.22
CA ALA A 93 4.12 -8.59 10.73
C ALA A 93 3.99 -8.63 12.26
N ARG A 94 4.70 -7.76 13.00
CA ARG A 94 4.60 -7.67 14.46
C ARG A 94 3.18 -7.31 14.90
N VAL A 95 2.52 -6.37 14.23
CA VAL A 95 1.13 -6.01 14.51
C VAL A 95 0.20 -7.20 14.24
N ALA A 96 0.35 -7.87 13.10
CA ALA A 96 -0.44 -9.06 12.80
C ALA A 96 -0.24 -10.19 13.82
N VAL A 97 1.01 -10.45 14.22
CA VAL A 97 1.34 -11.44 15.25
C VAL A 97 0.77 -11.05 16.61
N GLY A 98 0.88 -9.78 17.01
CA GLY A 98 0.30 -9.29 18.28
C GLY A 98 -1.21 -9.49 18.31
N VAL A 99 -1.90 -9.12 17.22
CA VAL A 99 -3.35 -9.35 17.06
C VAL A 99 -3.71 -10.83 17.17
N LEU A 100 -2.95 -11.71 16.50
CA LEU A 100 -3.25 -13.15 16.50
C LEU A 100 -2.84 -13.85 17.81
N ALA A 101 -1.93 -13.28 18.59
CA ALA A 101 -1.49 -13.85 19.86
C ALA A 101 -2.52 -13.62 20.98
N GLU A 102 -3.20 -12.47 20.99
CA GLU A 102 -4.20 -12.10 22.01
C GLU A 102 -5.49 -11.52 21.40
N PRO A 103 -6.19 -12.26 20.51
CA PRO A 103 -7.22 -11.68 19.65
C PRO A 103 -8.38 -11.02 20.40
N ALA A 104 -8.78 -11.56 21.56
CA ALA A 104 -9.84 -11.01 22.40
C ALA A 104 -9.64 -9.52 22.75
N ASN A 105 -8.38 -9.07 22.92
CA ASN A 105 -8.05 -7.68 23.26
C ASN A 105 -8.16 -6.72 22.07
N HIS A 106 -8.35 -7.27 20.87
CA HIS A 106 -8.31 -6.54 19.61
C HIS A 106 -9.62 -6.56 18.82
N ILE A 107 -10.62 -7.33 19.26
CA ILE A 107 -11.93 -7.40 18.59
C ILE A 107 -12.57 -6.01 18.51
N GLY A 108 -13.11 -5.68 17.34
CA GLY A 108 -13.72 -4.37 17.05
C GLY A 108 -12.73 -3.24 16.80
N LYS A 109 -11.42 -3.48 16.94
CA LYS A 109 -10.38 -2.49 16.63
C LYS A 109 -9.88 -2.64 15.19
N SER A 110 -9.31 -1.56 14.68
CA SER A 110 -8.60 -1.55 13.40
C SER A 110 -7.28 -0.83 13.57
N TYR A 111 -6.20 -1.43 13.07
CA TYR A 111 -4.85 -0.88 13.19
C TYR A 111 -4.34 -0.40 11.85
N ARG A 112 -3.62 0.72 11.87
CA ARG A 112 -3.00 1.36 10.71
C ARG A 112 -1.49 1.44 10.91
N PRO A 113 -0.73 0.33 10.81
CA PRO A 113 0.70 0.36 11.10
C PRO A 113 1.44 1.31 10.16
N THR A 114 2.24 2.20 10.75
CA THR A 114 3.05 3.21 10.05
C THR A 114 4.47 3.24 10.58
N GLY A 115 5.40 3.81 9.80
CA GLY A 115 6.66 4.29 10.34
C GLY A 115 6.46 5.47 11.30
N PRO A 116 7.53 5.94 11.97
CA PRO A 116 7.44 6.96 13.02
C PRO A 116 7.10 8.38 12.51
N ALA A 117 7.25 8.64 11.20
CA ALA A 117 7.07 9.98 10.65
C ALA A 117 6.54 9.94 9.21
N LEU A 118 5.76 10.96 8.84
CA LEU A 118 5.44 11.27 7.45
C LEU A 118 6.70 11.80 6.75
N VAL A 119 7.06 11.18 5.64
CA VAL A 119 8.25 11.51 4.85
C VAL A 119 7.87 11.66 3.38
N SER A 120 8.48 12.65 2.74
CA SER A 120 8.38 12.85 1.30
C SER A 120 9.40 11.98 0.54
N PRO A 121 9.23 11.76 -0.77
CA PRO A 121 10.25 11.09 -1.58
C PRO A 121 11.61 11.81 -1.56
N GLN A 122 11.62 13.12 -1.32
CA GLN A 122 12.82 13.93 -1.15
C GLN A 122 13.54 13.60 0.16
N ASP A 123 12.80 13.45 1.26
CA ASP A 123 13.35 13.04 2.57
C ASP A 123 13.94 11.63 2.47
N ILE A 124 13.21 10.71 1.83
CA ILE A 124 13.67 9.34 1.55
C ILE A 124 14.97 9.36 0.75
N ALA A 125 15.08 10.19 -0.29
CA ALA A 125 16.32 10.35 -1.05
C ALA A 125 17.46 10.88 -0.15
N GLY A 126 17.18 11.81 0.76
CA GLY A 126 18.14 12.30 1.75
C GLY A 126 18.66 11.19 2.67
N ILE A 127 17.75 10.40 3.24
CA ILE A 127 18.08 9.26 4.12
C ILE A 127 18.92 8.23 3.36
N LEU A 128 18.53 7.86 2.14
CA LEU A 128 19.31 6.95 1.31
C LEU A 128 20.70 7.51 0.99
N GLY A 129 20.82 8.82 0.80
CA GLY A 129 22.10 9.48 0.61
C GLY A 129 23.01 9.38 1.83
N HIS A 130 22.45 9.58 3.03
CA HIS A 130 23.14 9.40 4.30
C HIS A 130 23.64 7.96 4.47
N VAL A 131 22.76 6.97 4.31
CA VAL A 131 23.10 5.54 4.45
C VAL A 131 24.17 5.10 3.45
N LEU A 132 24.09 5.57 2.21
CA LEU A 132 25.03 5.19 1.15
C LEU A 132 26.34 5.99 1.14
N GLY A 133 26.45 7.03 1.97
CA GLY A 133 27.59 7.95 1.97
C GLY A 133 27.77 8.72 0.66
N ARG A 134 26.67 9.05 -0.04
CA ARG A 134 26.72 9.77 -1.32
C ARG A 134 25.50 10.65 -1.54
N LYS A 135 25.62 11.65 -2.41
CA LYS A 135 24.45 12.42 -2.85
C LYS A 135 23.46 11.52 -3.60
N VAL A 136 22.23 11.50 -3.11
CA VAL A 136 21.06 10.91 -3.77
C VAL A 136 20.01 12.01 -3.94
N SER A 137 19.30 12.01 -5.06
CA SER A 137 18.24 12.99 -5.33
C SER A 137 17.02 12.28 -5.86
N TYR A 138 15.85 12.70 -5.38
CA TYR A 138 14.59 12.26 -5.92
C TYR A 138 14.34 12.88 -7.30
N LYS A 139 13.77 12.08 -8.19
CA LYS A 139 13.36 12.47 -9.54
C LYS A 139 11.92 12.03 -9.73
N ASP A 140 11.01 13.00 -9.71
CA ASP A 140 9.61 12.76 -10.08
C ASP A 140 9.56 12.45 -11.57
N VAL A 141 9.16 11.22 -11.92
CA VAL A 141 9.08 10.77 -13.30
C VAL A 141 7.62 10.50 -13.68
N PRO A 142 7.22 10.75 -14.94
CA PRO A 142 5.89 10.36 -15.39
C PRO A 142 5.64 8.88 -15.16
N PHE A 143 4.42 8.52 -14.75
CA PHE A 143 4.06 7.13 -14.50
C PHE A 143 4.34 6.21 -15.71
N LYS A 144 4.18 6.74 -16.93
CA LYS A 144 4.55 6.05 -18.19
C LYS A 144 6.02 5.64 -18.25
N MET A 145 6.95 6.45 -17.73
CA MET A 145 8.36 6.09 -17.67
C MET A 145 8.63 5.06 -16.58
N PHE A 146 8.00 5.24 -15.42
CA PHE A 146 8.08 4.30 -14.31
C PHE A 146 7.59 2.89 -14.70
N SER A 147 6.46 2.80 -15.41
CA SER A 147 5.90 1.51 -15.84
C SER A 147 6.79 0.77 -16.84
N LYS A 148 7.51 1.47 -17.72
CA LYS A 148 8.54 0.85 -18.58
C LYS A 148 9.64 0.20 -17.75
N ALA A 149 10.08 0.86 -16.67
CA ALA A 149 11.10 0.32 -15.77
C ALA A 149 10.61 -0.93 -15.05
N ALA A 150 9.37 -0.90 -14.56
CA ALA A 150 8.75 -2.03 -13.89
C ALA A 150 8.60 -3.25 -14.83
N VAL A 151 8.11 -3.04 -16.06
CA VAL A 151 8.05 -4.11 -17.09
C VAL A 151 9.44 -4.66 -17.39
N ALA A 152 10.44 -3.80 -17.58
CA ALA A 152 11.82 -4.22 -17.88
C ALA A 152 12.44 -5.06 -16.75
N GLN A 153 12.00 -4.84 -15.51
CA GLN A 153 12.40 -5.56 -14.30
C GLN A 153 11.58 -6.84 -14.06
N GLY A 154 10.50 -7.06 -14.82
CA GLY A 154 9.70 -8.27 -14.75
C GLY A 154 8.51 -8.21 -13.80
N TYR A 155 8.13 -7.02 -13.32
CA TYR A 155 6.88 -6.86 -12.58
C TYR A 155 5.66 -7.14 -13.47
N SER A 156 4.64 -7.73 -12.88
CA SER A 156 3.40 -8.06 -13.57
C SER A 156 2.62 -6.79 -13.94
N LEU A 157 1.82 -6.87 -15.00
CA LEU A 157 0.92 -5.77 -15.37
C LEU A 157 -0.15 -5.52 -14.30
N LEU A 158 -0.49 -6.52 -13.48
CA LEU A 158 -1.37 -6.38 -12.33
C LEU A 158 -0.78 -5.42 -11.31
N GLU A 159 0.47 -5.65 -10.86
CA GLU A 159 1.14 -4.77 -9.90
C GLU A 159 1.29 -3.35 -10.44
N ILE A 160 1.67 -3.23 -11.71
CA ILE A 160 1.86 -1.94 -12.38
C ILE A 160 0.53 -1.18 -12.51
N ALA A 161 -0.56 -1.85 -12.91
CA ALA A 161 -1.89 -1.22 -13.02
C ALA A 161 -2.35 -0.62 -11.69
N HIS A 162 -2.20 -1.37 -10.59
CA HIS A 162 -2.61 -0.92 -9.26
C HIS A 162 -1.74 0.21 -8.73
N LEU A 163 -0.42 0.11 -8.90
CA LEU A 163 0.51 1.15 -8.45
C LEU A 163 0.26 2.50 -9.12
N ARG A 164 -0.34 2.55 -10.32
CA ARG A 164 -0.77 3.80 -10.97
C ARG A 164 -1.71 4.60 -10.08
N TYR A 165 -2.69 3.93 -9.49
CA TYR A 165 -3.68 4.57 -8.63
C TYR A 165 -3.09 4.98 -7.30
N TYR A 166 -2.27 4.12 -6.69
CA TYR A 166 -1.58 4.47 -5.44
C TYR A 166 -0.60 5.61 -5.62
N ALA A 167 0.11 5.69 -6.75
CA ALA A 167 0.95 6.84 -7.06
C ALA A 167 0.14 8.14 -7.13
N ALA A 168 -1.05 8.11 -7.72
CA ALA A 168 -1.95 9.26 -7.73
C ALA A 168 -2.43 9.61 -6.30
N ASP A 169 -2.91 8.63 -5.55
CA ASP A 169 -3.38 8.80 -4.17
C ASP A 169 -2.30 9.39 -3.24
N ILE A 170 -1.04 8.95 -3.38
CA ILE A 170 0.10 9.52 -2.65
C ILE A 170 0.27 11.00 -3.01
N ARG A 171 0.24 11.34 -4.30
CA ARG A 171 0.39 12.74 -4.77
C ARG A 171 -0.72 13.64 -4.26
N ASP A 172 -1.93 13.12 -4.12
CA ASP A 172 -3.07 13.87 -3.58
C ASP A 172 -3.04 13.99 -2.05
N GLY A 173 -2.16 13.25 -1.37
CA GLY A 173 -2.00 13.29 0.08
C GLY A 173 -2.84 12.27 0.85
N ALA A 174 -3.47 11.31 0.18
CA ALA A 174 -4.31 10.30 0.84
C ALA A 174 -3.50 9.45 1.85
N PHE A 175 -2.25 9.11 1.54
CA PHE A 175 -1.38 8.34 2.45
C PHE A 175 -0.84 9.14 3.65
N ALA A 176 -1.10 10.45 3.70
CA ALA A 176 -0.79 11.28 4.86
C ALA A 176 -1.97 11.42 5.83
N ALA A 177 -3.21 11.22 5.36
CA ALA A 177 -4.42 11.46 6.13
C ALA A 177 -4.51 10.53 7.35
N GLY A 178 -4.51 11.13 8.55
CA GLY A 178 -4.59 10.42 9.83
C GLY A 178 -3.30 9.72 10.26
N GLY A 179 -2.18 9.92 9.55
CA GLY A 179 -0.86 9.38 9.90
C GLY A 179 0.12 10.46 10.43
N PRO A 180 1.24 10.06 11.04
CA PRO A 180 1.58 8.69 11.46
C PRO A 180 0.66 8.23 12.61
N THR A 181 0.72 6.95 12.98
CA THR A 181 -0.06 6.39 14.09
C THR A 181 0.82 5.65 15.08
N ASP A 182 0.31 5.48 16.30
CA ASP A 182 0.97 4.74 17.37
C ASP A 182 0.59 3.25 17.40
N HIS A 183 -0.13 2.74 16.39
CA HIS A 183 -0.65 1.38 16.41
C HIS A 183 0.43 0.29 16.48
N VAL A 184 1.64 0.56 15.98
CA VAL A 184 2.76 -0.38 16.12
C VAL A 184 3.17 -0.50 17.60
N ILE A 185 3.34 0.62 18.31
CA ILE A 185 3.72 0.59 19.72
C ILE A 185 2.56 0.13 20.61
N GLU A 186 1.32 0.50 20.29
CA GLU A 186 0.12 0.05 21.00
C GLU A 186 -0.01 -1.47 21.00
N VAL A 187 0.16 -2.12 19.83
CA VAL A 187 -0.03 -3.56 19.71
C VAL A 187 1.20 -4.35 20.16
N THR A 188 2.41 -3.82 19.93
CA THR A 188 3.64 -4.61 20.07
C THR A 188 4.51 -4.22 21.27
N GLY A 189 4.21 -3.10 21.92
CA GLY A 189 5.06 -2.49 22.96
C GLY A 189 6.40 -1.97 22.45
N ARG A 190 6.64 -1.94 21.13
CA ARG A 190 7.89 -1.49 20.50
C ARG A 190 7.61 -0.31 19.56
N ALA A 191 8.50 0.67 19.57
CA ALA A 191 8.45 1.77 18.61
C ALA A 191 8.59 1.24 17.17
N PRO A 192 7.88 1.85 16.18
CA PRO A 192 8.03 1.49 14.79
C PRO A 192 9.44 1.79 14.29
N GLU A 193 9.92 1.01 13.32
CA GLU A 193 11.24 1.22 12.74
C GLU A 193 11.29 2.50 11.90
N ASP A 194 12.37 3.28 12.06
CA ASP A 194 12.65 4.39 11.16
C ASP A 194 13.11 3.92 9.77
N PHE A 195 12.95 4.79 8.78
CA PHE A 195 13.30 4.45 7.40
C PHE A 195 14.81 4.26 7.22
N GLU A 196 15.66 4.87 8.05
CA GLU A 196 17.11 4.70 7.95
C GLU A 196 17.53 3.27 8.28
N SER A 197 16.99 2.72 9.37
CA SER A 197 17.22 1.34 9.82
C SER A 197 16.73 0.34 8.79
N ILE A 198 15.53 0.58 8.23
CA ILE A 198 14.99 -0.22 7.14
C ILE A 198 15.92 -0.14 5.91
N ALA A 199 16.30 1.06 5.48
CA ALA A 199 17.17 1.24 4.31
C ALA A 199 18.50 0.50 4.45
N ARG A 200 19.15 0.55 5.63
CA ARG A 200 20.38 -0.21 5.92
C ARG A 200 20.17 -1.71 5.70
N ARG A 201 19.13 -2.29 6.31
CA ARG A 201 18.79 -3.72 6.17
C ARG A 201 18.66 -4.16 4.71
N TYR A 202 17.94 -3.40 3.91
CA TYR A 202 17.68 -3.73 2.50
C TYR A 202 18.88 -3.44 1.58
N ILE A 203 19.73 -2.47 1.92
CA ILE A 203 20.99 -2.21 1.20
C ILE A 203 21.99 -3.33 1.44
N ASP A 204 22.08 -3.80 2.69
CA ASP A 204 22.97 -4.91 3.09
C ASP A 204 22.46 -6.25 2.54
N ASN A 205 21.14 -6.40 2.42
CA ASN A 205 20.52 -7.59 1.84
C ASN A 205 19.46 -7.26 0.75
N PRO A 206 19.88 -6.92 -0.48
CA PRO A 206 18.97 -6.56 -1.57
C PRO A 206 17.99 -7.66 -1.99
N SER A 207 18.24 -8.92 -1.61
CA SER A 207 17.35 -10.04 -1.91
C SER A 207 15.99 -9.93 -1.20
N LEU A 208 15.91 -9.14 -0.13
CA LEU A 208 14.66 -8.80 0.58
C LEU A 208 13.69 -7.98 -0.28
N ILE A 209 14.18 -7.29 -1.32
CA ILE A 209 13.34 -6.52 -2.25
C ILE A 209 12.75 -7.45 -3.30
N HIS A 210 13.61 -8.23 -3.94
CA HIS A 210 13.23 -9.23 -4.93
C HIS A 210 14.34 -10.29 -5.00
N PRO A 211 14.04 -11.60 -5.03
CA PRO A 211 15.06 -12.65 -4.92
C PRO A 211 16.15 -12.59 -6.00
N LYS A 212 15.82 -12.06 -7.18
CA LYS A 212 16.76 -11.90 -8.30
C LYS A 212 17.48 -10.53 -8.32
N LEU A 213 17.13 -9.62 -7.41
CA LEU A 213 17.76 -8.31 -7.36
C LEU A 213 19.18 -8.44 -6.81
N LYS A 214 20.13 -7.96 -7.59
CA LYS A 214 21.52 -7.73 -7.16
C LYS A 214 21.85 -6.28 -7.50
N ILE A 215 22.53 -5.57 -6.60
CA ILE A 215 23.01 -4.20 -6.88
C ILE A 215 23.87 -4.19 -8.15
N GLY A 216 24.66 -5.26 -8.37
CA GLY A 216 25.40 -5.50 -9.59
C GLY A 216 26.49 -4.45 -9.87
N SER A 217 27.08 -4.52 -11.06
CA SER A 217 28.05 -3.52 -11.53
C SER A 217 27.35 -2.30 -12.13
N LYS A 218 28.08 -1.17 -12.19
CA LYS A 218 27.60 0.06 -12.84
C LYS A 218 27.24 -0.18 -14.32
N VAL A 219 28.00 -1.02 -15.02
CA VAL A 219 27.72 -1.42 -16.42
C VAL A 219 26.37 -2.16 -16.52
N GLY A 220 26.10 -3.07 -15.58
CA GLY A 220 24.80 -3.75 -15.50
C GLY A 220 23.65 -2.77 -15.30
N ALA A 221 23.82 -1.78 -14.41
CA ALA A 221 22.82 -0.74 -14.16
C ALA A 221 22.56 0.14 -15.40
N ILE A 222 23.60 0.47 -16.18
CA ILE A 222 23.47 1.16 -17.48
C ILE A 222 22.67 0.28 -18.45
N GLY A 223 22.98 -1.01 -18.53
CA GLY A 223 22.25 -1.98 -19.36
C GLY A 223 20.75 -2.04 -19.00
N SER A 224 20.41 -2.07 -17.71
CA SER A 224 19.03 -2.03 -17.24
C SER A 224 18.31 -0.73 -17.62
N LEU A 225 19.00 0.42 -17.55
CA LEU A 225 18.46 1.71 -17.99
C LEU A 225 18.18 1.72 -19.50
N MET A 226 19.11 1.19 -20.31
CA MET A 226 18.91 1.06 -21.75
C MET A 226 17.75 0.12 -22.08
N LYS A 227 17.64 -1.01 -21.38
CA LYS A 227 16.50 -1.93 -21.50
C LYS A 227 15.19 -1.23 -21.18
N MET A 228 15.13 -0.44 -20.10
CA MET A 228 13.96 0.37 -19.75
C MET A 228 13.61 1.36 -20.86
N LEU A 229 14.58 2.08 -21.41
CA LEU A 229 14.33 3.04 -22.49
C LEU A 229 13.76 2.37 -23.75
N ALA A 230 14.23 1.17 -24.08
CA ALA A 230 13.74 0.37 -25.21
C ALA A 230 12.41 -0.35 -24.94
N THR A 231 12.04 -0.58 -23.68
CA THR A 231 10.81 -1.30 -23.30
C THR A 231 9.58 -0.47 -23.68
N LYS A 232 8.54 -1.08 -24.27
CA LYS A 232 7.29 -0.34 -24.55
C LYS A 232 6.52 -0.08 -23.27
N ALA A 233 5.93 1.11 -23.13
CA ALA A 233 5.03 1.38 -22.02
C ALA A 233 3.76 0.52 -22.17
N PRO A 234 3.30 -0.15 -21.11
CA PRO A 234 2.08 -0.94 -21.18
C PRO A 234 0.84 -0.06 -21.33
N ASP A 235 -0.14 -0.53 -22.10
CA ASP A 235 -1.49 0.04 -22.13
C ASP A 235 -2.32 -0.60 -21.01
N LEU A 236 -2.32 0.06 -19.85
CA LEU A 236 -2.95 -0.47 -18.65
C LEU A 236 -4.49 -0.40 -18.72
N GLU A 237 -5.04 0.59 -19.42
CA GLU A 237 -6.49 0.70 -19.58
C GLU A 237 -7.03 -0.40 -20.49
N ALA A 238 -6.36 -0.67 -21.61
CA ALA A 238 -6.73 -1.80 -22.47
C ALA A 238 -6.57 -3.13 -21.72
N TRP A 239 -5.52 -3.25 -20.90
CA TRP A 239 -5.27 -4.44 -20.08
C TRP A 239 -6.34 -4.69 -19.01
N GLU A 240 -6.85 -3.63 -18.35
CA GLU A 240 -7.97 -3.69 -17.40
C GLU A 240 -9.29 -4.03 -18.10
N ARG A 241 -9.59 -3.38 -19.24
CA ARG A 241 -10.80 -3.68 -20.05
C ARG A 241 -10.85 -5.14 -20.51
N ALA A 242 -9.73 -5.68 -20.96
CA ALA A 242 -9.63 -7.07 -21.42
C ALA A 242 -9.93 -8.11 -20.32
N ARG A 243 -9.92 -7.72 -19.04
CA ARG A 243 -10.24 -8.59 -17.90
C ARG A 243 -11.68 -8.47 -17.42
N GLY A 244 -12.49 -7.62 -18.05
CA GLY A 244 -13.86 -7.39 -17.63
C GLY A 244 -13.99 -6.75 -16.25
N TYR A 245 -12.96 -6.03 -15.80
CA TYR A 245 -13.07 -5.29 -14.54
C TYR A 245 -14.17 -4.23 -14.63
N PRO A 246 -14.99 -4.07 -13.58
CA PRO A 246 -16.10 -3.13 -13.59
C PRO A 246 -15.54 -1.70 -13.51
N LEU A 247 -15.31 -1.06 -14.66
CA LEU A 247 -14.91 0.34 -14.74
C LEU A 247 -16.10 1.22 -14.35
N LEU A 248 -15.89 2.16 -13.44
CA LEU A 248 -16.92 3.10 -13.01
C LEU A 248 -17.03 4.25 -14.01
N ASN A 249 -18.25 4.74 -14.25
CA ASN A 249 -18.48 5.93 -15.07
C ASN A 249 -17.93 7.21 -14.40
N ASN A 250 -18.09 7.31 -13.08
CA ASN A 250 -17.66 8.44 -12.27
C ASN A 250 -16.80 7.95 -11.09
N PRO A 251 -15.56 7.51 -11.33
CA PRO A 251 -14.68 7.11 -10.24
C PRO A 251 -14.24 8.34 -9.45
N VAL A 252 -14.09 8.18 -8.14
CA VAL A 252 -13.63 9.21 -7.21
C VAL A 252 -12.33 8.69 -6.58
N ARG A 253 -11.28 9.49 -6.43
CA ARG A 253 -10.10 9.06 -5.65
C ARG A 253 -10.36 9.23 -4.16
N SER A 254 -9.58 8.57 -3.31
CA SER A 254 -9.88 8.54 -1.87
C SER A 254 -9.85 9.94 -1.25
N GLN A 255 -8.85 10.75 -1.59
CA GLN A 255 -8.77 12.13 -1.12
C GLN A 255 -9.95 13.02 -1.57
N ASP A 256 -10.57 12.68 -2.71
CA ASP A 256 -11.71 13.42 -3.27
C ASP A 256 -13.05 13.00 -2.62
N SER A 257 -13.11 11.90 -1.85
CA SER A 257 -14.29 11.47 -1.08
C SER A 257 -14.34 12.11 0.29
N ALA A 258 -15.46 12.76 0.62
CA ALA A 258 -15.67 13.37 1.94
C ALA A 258 -15.80 12.32 3.05
N GLU A 259 -16.48 11.22 2.77
CA GLU A 259 -16.71 10.10 3.69
C GLU A 259 -15.38 9.42 4.05
N TRP A 260 -14.54 9.15 3.05
CA TRP A 260 -13.23 8.56 3.28
C TRP A 260 -12.33 9.52 4.06
N ARG A 261 -12.28 10.82 3.72
CA ARG A 261 -11.46 11.79 4.46
C ARG A 261 -11.85 11.89 5.93
N ALA A 262 -13.15 11.98 6.21
CA ALA A 262 -13.65 12.08 7.58
C ALA A 262 -13.28 10.86 8.44
N THR A 263 -13.30 9.66 7.87
CA THR A 263 -12.88 8.43 8.58
C THR A 263 -11.37 8.32 8.67
N ALA A 264 -10.63 8.70 7.62
CA ALA A 264 -9.17 8.69 7.61
C ALA A 264 -8.56 9.61 8.67
N GLU A 265 -9.06 10.84 8.82
CA GLU A 265 -8.61 11.79 9.85
C GLU A 265 -8.79 11.26 11.28
N ARG A 266 -9.81 10.42 11.49
CA ARG A 266 -10.09 9.76 12.78
C ARG A 266 -9.45 8.38 12.92
N GLN A 267 -8.61 7.98 11.94
CA GLN A 267 -7.98 6.65 11.88
C GLN A 267 -8.97 5.48 11.84
N GLN A 268 -10.20 5.74 11.38
CA GLN A 268 -11.29 4.76 11.30
C GLN A 268 -11.42 4.16 9.90
N LEU A 269 -12.11 3.02 9.80
CA LEU A 269 -12.45 2.40 8.53
C LEU A 269 -13.59 3.15 7.84
N ASN A 270 -13.50 3.31 6.52
CA ASN A 270 -14.62 3.81 5.71
C ASN A 270 -15.63 2.67 5.46
N LEU A 271 -16.61 2.51 6.35
CA LEU A 271 -17.55 1.40 6.34
C LEU A 271 -18.97 1.85 6.01
N LEU A 272 -19.80 0.91 5.54
CA LEU A 272 -21.24 1.16 5.47
C LEU A 272 -21.80 1.31 6.89
N PRO A 273 -22.84 2.14 7.09
CA PRO A 273 -23.57 2.18 8.34
C PRO A 273 -24.03 0.77 8.76
N ASN A 274 -24.07 0.49 10.06
CA ASN A 274 -24.64 -0.76 10.54
C ASN A 274 -26.14 -0.80 10.20
N ALA A 275 -26.64 -1.97 9.80
CA ALA A 275 -28.03 -2.14 9.34
C ALA A 275 -29.07 -1.70 10.39
N GLU A 276 -28.75 -1.73 11.68
CA GLU A 276 -29.63 -1.24 12.75
C GLU A 276 -29.88 0.28 12.71
N ALA A 277 -29.01 1.05 12.05
CA ALA A 277 -29.16 2.50 11.87
C ALA A 277 -29.91 2.88 10.58
N ALA A 278 -30.20 1.92 9.70
CA ALA A 278 -30.88 2.16 8.43
C ALA A 278 -32.28 1.52 8.46
N ALA A 279 -33.32 2.34 8.69
CA ALA A 279 -34.69 1.91 8.47
C ALA A 279 -34.82 1.33 7.03
N PRO A 280 -35.47 0.18 6.85
CA PRO A 280 -35.51 -0.49 5.55
C PRO A 280 -36.39 0.30 4.59
N VAL A 281 -35.77 1.08 3.70
CA VAL A 281 -36.45 1.62 2.51
C VAL A 281 -36.26 0.61 1.38
N LEU A 282 -37.04 -0.47 1.45
CA LEU A 282 -37.28 -1.33 0.29
C LEU A 282 -38.55 -0.83 -0.40
N GLN A 283 -38.41 0.04 -1.39
CA GLN A 283 -39.38 0.14 -2.47
C GLN A 283 -38.89 -0.72 -3.63
N VAL A 284 -39.42 -1.93 -3.72
CA VAL A 284 -39.38 -2.71 -4.96
C VAL A 284 -40.32 -2.02 -5.94
N ILE A 285 -39.78 -1.46 -7.02
CA ILE A 285 -40.59 -1.00 -8.14
C ILE A 285 -40.95 -2.24 -8.95
N ALA A 286 -42.27 -2.47 -9.10
CA ALA A 286 -42.85 -3.50 -9.95
C ALA A 286 -42.73 -3.16 -11.44
#